data_AF-A0A0A6XGT6-F1
#
_entry.id   AF-A0A0A6XGT6-F1
#
_cell.length_a   1.000
_cell.length_b   1.000
_cell.length_c   1.000
_cell.angle_alpha   90.00
_cell.angle_beta   90.00
_cell.angle_gamma   90.00
#
_symmetry.space_group_name_H-M   'P 1'
#
loop_
_entity.id
_entity.type
_entity.pdbx_description
1 polymer ?
#
loop_
_entity_poly.entity_id
_entity_poly.type
_entity_poly.pdbx_seq_one_letter_code
_entity_poly.pdbx_strand_id
1 'polypeptide(L)' 'FFDYVAVSGRLDDRVIEYVDHLHEHFIDPVVIERGAYRAPSAPGFSTRMRPESLVRYAYPEGAAWS' A
#
# COMPACT_ATOMS: atom_id res chain seq x y z
N PHE A 1 -6.51 10.79 -0.34
CA PHE A 1 -7.70 10.92 -1.21
C PHE A 1 -8.95 11.29 -0.42
N PHE A 2 -9.38 10.45 0.53
CA PHE A 2 -10.60 10.68 1.31
C PHE A 2 -10.63 12.05 2.01
N ASP A 3 -9.56 12.39 2.76
CA ASP A 3 -9.47 13.68 3.45
C ASP A 3 -9.69 14.85 2.48
N TYR A 4 -8.88 14.93 1.41
CA TYR A 4 -9.02 15.97 0.38
C TYR A 4 -10.41 16.00 -0.28
N VAL A 5 -10.95 14.85 -0.70
CA VAL A 5 -12.19 14.80 -1.49
C VAL A 5 -13.44 15.05 -0.65
N ALA A 6 -13.48 14.55 0.59
CA ALA A 6 -14.72 14.43 1.36
C ALA A 6 -14.69 15.09 2.75
N VAL A 7 -13.54 15.64 3.18
CA VAL A 7 -13.40 16.23 4.51
C VAL A 7 -12.81 17.64 4.45
N SER A 8 -11.54 17.77 4.08
CA SER A 8 -10.77 19.01 4.20
C SER A 8 -10.82 19.89 2.95
N GLY A 9 -10.94 19.31 1.75
CA GLY A 9 -10.85 20.06 0.49
C GLY A 9 -9.48 20.68 0.21
N ARG A 10 -8.44 20.33 0.98
CA ARG A 10 -7.17 21.05 1.03
C ARG A 10 -5.95 20.13 1.02
N LEU A 11 -4.84 20.61 0.46
CA LEU A 11 -3.55 19.91 0.41
C LEU A 11 -2.40 20.73 1.01
N ASP A 12 -2.62 21.99 1.36
CA ASP A 12 -1.65 22.82 2.07
C ASP A 12 -1.29 22.19 3.42
N ASP A 13 0.02 22.19 3.72
CA ASP A 13 0.63 21.61 4.92
C ASP A 13 0.29 20.13 5.17
N ARG A 14 0.02 19.37 4.10
CA ARG A 14 -0.36 17.95 4.15
C ARG A 14 0.44 17.12 3.14
N VAL A 15 0.93 15.96 3.59
CA VAL A 15 1.62 14.99 2.76
C VAL A 15 1.32 13.58 3.25
N ILE A 16 1.40 12.60 2.34
CA ILE A 16 1.36 11.17 2.70
C ILE A 16 2.81 10.68 2.70
N GLU A 17 3.24 10.11 3.82
CA GLU A 17 4.56 9.47 3.92
C GLU A 17 4.67 8.29 2.97
N TYR A 18 5.83 8.11 2.34
CA TYR A 18 6.12 7.00 1.44
C TYR A 18 7.49 6.39 1.75
N VAL A 19 7.53 5.06 1.70
CA VAL A 19 8.75 4.24 1.83
C VAL A 19 8.68 3.13 0.78
N ASP A 20 9.75 2.93 0.02
CA ASP A 20 9.79 1.98 -1.11
C ASP A 20 10.13 0.55 -0.67
N HIS A 21 9.32 -0.03 0.21
CA HIS A 21 9.56 -1.38 0.74
C HIS A 21 8.28 -2.21 0.75
N LEU A 22 8.40 -3.49 0.39
CA LEU A 22 7.40 -4.56 0.56
C LEU A 22 6.11 -4.43 -0.29
N HIS A 23 6.02 -3.44 -1.18
CA HIS A 23 4.87 -3.24 -2.06
C HIS A 23 4.60 -4.47 -2.93
N GLU A 24 5.63 -5.22 -3.30
CA GLU A 24 5.55 -6.43 -4.12
C GLU A 24 4.67 -7.53 -3.49
N HIS A 25 4.47 -7.50 -2.17
CA HIS A 25 3.67 -8.49 -1.45
C HIS A 25 2.17 -8.23 -1.49
N PHE A 26 1.72 -7.10 -2.04
CA PHE A 26 0.31 -6.76 -2.16
C PHE A 26 -0.24 -7.02 -3.57
N ILE A 27 -1.52 -7.38 -3.66
CA ILE A 27 -2.21 -7.63 -4.93
C ILE A 27 -2.44 -6.33 -5.70
N ASP A 28 -2.70 -5.24 -4.98
CA ASP A 28 -2.95 -3.89 -5.51
C ASP A 28 -1.98 -2.91 -4.81
N PRO A 29 -0.69 -2.89 -5.21
CA PRO A 29 0.29 -2.01 -4.60
C PRO A 29 0.02 -0.55 -4.95
N VAL A 30 0.56 0.35 -4.13
CA VAL A 30 0.54 1.79 -4.42
C VAL A 30 1.18 2.10 -5.78
N VAL A 31 0.62 3.08 -6.48
CA VAL A 31 1.25 3.71 -7.64
C VAL A 31 1.65 5.14 -7.29
N ILE A 32 2.95 5.41 -7.31
CA ILE A 32 3.51 6.76 -7.18
C ILE A 32 3.77 7.32 -8.58
N GLU A 33 3.23 8.50 -8.87
CA GLU A 33 3.49 9.22 -10.12
C GLU A 33 3.94 10.65 -9.78
N ARG A 34 5.13 11.05 -10.24
CA ARG A 34 5.69 12.40 -10.00
C ARG A 34 5.69 12.80 -8.51
N GLY A 35 6.01 11.85 -7.62
CA GLY A 35 6.05 12.08 -6.18
C GLY A 35 4.70 12.13 -5.48
N ALA A 36 3.59 11.78 -6.16
CA ALA A 36 2.26 11.75 -5.58
C ALA A 36 1.62 10.35 -5.67
N TYR A 37 0.82 10.00 -4.66
CA TYR A 37 -0.01 8.80 -4.69
C TYR A 37 -1.11 8.95 -5.75
N ARG A 38 -1.28 7.96 -6.63
CA ARG A 38 -2.49 7.83 -7.45
C ARG A 38 -3.62 7.18 -6.65
N ALA A 39 -4.85 7.63 -6.90
CA ALA A 39 -6.03 7.00 -6.31
C ALA A 39 -6.13 5.53 -6.78
N PRO A 40 -6.30 4.56 -5.86
CA PRO A 40 -6.50 3.17 -6.24
C PRO A 40 -7.72 3.01 -7.15
N SER A 41 -7.61 2.15 -8.16
CA SER A 41 -8.70 1.86 -9.12
C SER A 41 -9.38 0.51 -8.87
N ALA A 42 -8.71 -0.41 -8.18
CA ALA A 42 -9.29 -1.70 -7.81
C ALA A 42 -10.25 -1.54 -6.62
N PRO A 43 -11.35 -2.31 -6.56
CA PRO A 43 -12.23 -2.31 -5.41
C PRO A 43 -11.54 -2.91 -4.18
N GLY A 44 -11.77 -2.30 -3.02
CA GLY A 44 -11.28 -2.78 -1.73
C GLY A 44 -10.47 -1.72 -1.00
N PHE A 45 -9.62 -2.18 -0.08
CA PHE A 45 -8.80 -1.30 0.76
C PHE A 45 -7.29 -1.54 0.56
N SER A 46 -6.93 -2.18 -0.57
CA SER A 46 -5.56 -2.55 -0.95
C SER A 46 -4.79 -3.36 0.11
N THR A 47 -5.50 -4.04 1.02
CA THR A 47 -4.93 -4.83 2.12
C THR A 47 -4.63 -6.29 1.75
N ARG A 48 -5.05 -6.75 0.56
CA ARG A 48 -4.88 -8.15 0.17
C ARG A 48 -3.43 -8.42 -0.20
N MET A 49 -2.79 -9.28 0.59
CA MET A 49 -1.44 -9.79 0.30
C MET A 49 -1.48 -10.96 -0.69
N ARG A 50 -0.37 -11.17 -1.38
CA ARG A 50 -0.12 -12.35 -2.23
C ARG A 50 -0.06 -13.61 -1.37
N PRO A 51 -0.79 -14.69 -1.71
CA PRO A 51 -0.75 -15.95 -0.95
C PRO A 51 0.66 -16.51 -0.77
N GLU A 52 1.52 -16.37 -1.78
CA GLU A 52 2.90 -16.84 -1.74
C GLU A 52 3.74 -16.06 -0.72
N SER A 53 3.46 -14.77 -0.56
CA SER A 53 4.13 -13.93 0.44
C SER A 53 3.70 -14.33 1.86
N LEU A 54 2.41 -14.61 2.06
CA LEU A 54 1.90 -15.11 3.33
C LEU A 54 2.56 -16.43 3.73
N VAL A 55 2.68 -17.39 2.80
CA VAL A 55 3.32 -18.69 3.08
C VAL A 55 4.82 -18.54 3.33
N ARG A 56 5.53 -17.78 2.49
CA ARG A 56 7.00 -17.66 2.58
C ARG A 56 7.46 -16.96 3.85
N TYR A 57 6.74 -15.93 4.28
CA TYR A 57 7.13 -15.05 5.39
C TYR A 57 6.32 -15.30 6.67
N ALA A 58 5.44 -16.31 6.71
CA ALA A 58 4.79 -16.76 7.94
C ALA A 58 5.85 -17.11 8.98
N TYR A 59 5.88 -16.41 10.11
CA TYR A 59 6.79 -16.74 11.20
C TYR A 59 6.12 -17.75 12.15
N PRO A 60 6.85 -18.75 12.68
CA PRO A 60 8.24 -19.11 12.40
C PRO A 60 8.45 -20.10 11.24
N GLU A 61 7.39 -20.69 10.67
CA GLU A 61 7.51 -21.87 9.80
C GLU A 61 7.85 -21.58 8.33
N GLY A 62 7.71 -20.33 7.90
CA GLY A 62 7.92 -19.90 6.52
C GLY A 62 9.39 -19.96 6.13
N ALA A 63 9.65 -20.32 4.88
CA ALA A 63 11.00 -20.54 4.34
C ALA A 63 11.93 -19.31 4.41
N ALA A 64 11.43 -18.11 4.70
CA ALA A 64 12.26 -16.94 4.96
C ALA A 64 12.93 -16.94 6.35
N TRP A 65 12.46 -17.77 7.27
CA TRP A 65 12.90 -17.84 8.67
C TRP A 65 13.69 -19.12 9.01
N SER A 66 13.84 -20.03 8.05
CA SER A 66 14.56 -21.31 8.17
C SER A 66 15.95 -21.28 7.55
#